data_AF-A0A6M4ITI4-F1
#
_entry.id   AF-A0A6M4ITI4-F1
#
_cell.length_a   1.000
_cell.length_b   1.000
_cell.length_c   1.000
_cell.angle_alpha   90.00
_cell.angle_beta   90.00
_cell.angle_gamma   90.00
#
_symmetry.space_group_name_H-M   'P 1'
#
loop_
_entity.id
_entity.type
_entity.pdbx_description
1 polymer ?
#
loop_
_entity_poly.entity_id
_entity_poly.type
_entity_poly.pdbx_seq_one_letter_code
_entity_poly.pdbx_strand_id
1 'polypeptide(L)'
;MTSRATIVASVTALFASVSVGAQSARASFDVPAWAFPTSPAPNPAPKPDSVVPHRVPNSSRSYTMRQVGNGFDIPDWFPASHPPMPSSVQYGVAPNARACGYCHLPDGQGRPENGTLAGLPADYIIRQVAAFKNGTRLSANPVLSTNSMHTLAKWVADSDVVSAARYFEKLTLTRRNRVVEVARVPKTRIEIMLYAYGDTGTEPIDGRLIEVPETFARHELRDPGVQYITYVPVGSITRGRRIATRGPAGPATSCVTCHGVDLLGKDAVPPIAGRAPSNILRQLINFRTGARHDSASITMTPVVEKLTVGDMVALAAYVGSRAPNPRTRARVTLR
;
A
#
# COMPACT_ATOMS: atom_id res chain seq x y z
N MET A 1 91.96 13.35 -26.69
CA MET A 1 90.57 13.17 -27.15
C MET A 1 89.79 12.48 -26.05
N THR A 2 89.15 13.25 -25.18
CA THR A 2 88.38 12.80 -24.01
C THR A 2 86.90 13.00 -24.32
N SER A 3 86.13 11.90 -24.41
CA SER A 3 84.68 11.94 -24.63
C SER A 3 83.94 11.70 -23.32
N ARG A 4 82.98 12.58 -23.04
CA ARG A 4 82.23 12.71 -21.79
C ARG A 4 81.17 11.60 -21.66
N ALA A 5 81.05 11.03 -20.46
CA ALA A 5 79.96 10.15 -20.06
C ALA A 5 78.79 10.98 -19.51
N THR A 6 77.59 10.73 -20.03
CA THR A 6 76.34 11.38 -19.59
C THR A 6 75.59 10.43 -18.66
N ILE A 7 75.37 10.86 -17.41
CA ILE A 7 74.58 10.13 -16.40
C ILE A 7 73.12 10.62 -16.53
N VAL A 8 72.19 9.68 -16.77
CA VAL A 8 70.74 9.95 -16.71
C VAL A 8 70.23 9.41 -15.37
N ALA A 9 69.75 10.30 -14.51
CA ALA A 9 69.11 9.96 -13.24
C ALA A 9 67.60 9.77 -13.44
N SER A 10 67.10 8.57 -13.19
CA SER A 10 65.67 8.25 -13.24
C SER A 10 65.00 8.57 -11.89
N VAL A 11 64.05 9.50 -11.89
CA VAL A 11 63.20 9.83 -10.74
C VAL A 11 62.03 8.84 -10.70
N THR A 12 61.98 8.01 -9.66
CA THR A 12 60.86 7.07 -9.43
C THR A 12 59.81 7.74 -8.54
N ALA A 13 58.62 8.02 -9.07
CA ALA A 13 57.50 8.55 -8.29
C ALA A 13 56.71 7.39 -7.65
N LEU A 14 56.63 7.41 -6.31
CA LEU A 14 55.85 6.45 -5.51
C LEU A 14 54.38 6.89 -5.47
N PHE A 15 53.46 6.15 -6.09
CA PHE A 15 52.03 6.36 -5.94
C PHE A 15 51.51 5.50 -4.77
N ALA A 16 51.05 6.16 -3.70
CA ALA A 16 50.33 5.50 -2.61
C ALA A 16 48.88 5.25 -3.04
N SER A 17 48.49 3.98 -3.15
CA SER A 17 47.12 3.55 -3.42
C SER A 17 46.26 3.67 -2.16
N VAL A 18 45.27 4.55 -2.19
CA VAL A 18 44.21 4.63 -1.17
C VAL A 18 43.19 3.53 -1.47
N SER A 19 43.13 2.52 -0.61
CA SER A 19 42.15 1.44 -0.67
C SER A 19 40.77 1.99 -0.29
N VAL A 20 39.91 2.23 -1.27
CA VAL A 20 38.48 2.49 -1.02
C VAL A 20 37.86 1.17 -0.54
N GLY A 21 37.42 1.16 0.72
CA GLY A 21 36.75 0.01 1.34
C GLY A 21 35.50 -0.38 0.56
N ALA A 22 35.40 -1.66 0.20
CA ALA A 22 34.23 -2.21 -0.47
C ALA A 22 32.99 -2.08 0.43
N GLN A 23 32.04 -1.23 0.02
CA GLN A 23 30.68 -1.27 0.55
C GLN A 23 30.13 -2.69 0.30
N SER A 24 29.79 -3.42 1.37
CA SER A 24 29.15 -4.73 1.25
C SER A 24 27.87 -4.58 0.41
N ALA A 25 27.86 -5.20 -0.77
CA ALA A 25 26.69 -5.21 -1.64
C ALA A 25 25.55 -5.92 -0.91
N ARG A 26 24.45 -5.21 -0.64
CA ARG A 26 23.22 -5.82 -0.11
C ARG A 26 22.83 -6.97 -1.04
N ALA A 27 22.60 -8.15 -0.47
CA ALA A 27 22.10 -9.30 -1.24
C ALA A 27 20.84 -8.90 -2.03
N SER A 28 20.79 -9.26 -3.32
CA SER A 28 19.66 -8.96 -4.18
C SER A 28 18.38 -9.59 -3.62
N PHE A 29 17.31 -8.80 -3.54
CA PHE A 29 15.99 -9.27 -3.11
C PHE A 29 15.08 -9.33 -4.34
N ASP A 30 14.68 -10.54 -4.74
CA ASP A 30 13.79 -10.73 -5.87
C ASP A 30 12.36 -10.37 -5.49
N VAL A 31 11.82 -9.34 -6.16
CA VAL A 31 10.44 -8.90 -5.96
C VAL A 31 9.50 -9.82 -6.73
N PRO A 32 8.60 -10.57 -6.05
CA PRO A 32 7.68 -11.44 -6.76
C PRO A 32 6.67 -10.61 -7.55
N ALA A 33 6.59 -10.84 -8.87
CA ALA A 33 5.65 -10.12 -9.74
C ALA A 33 4.19 -10.27 -9.27
N TRP A 34 3.83 -11.44 -8.73
CA TRP A 34 2.48 -11.70 -8.20
C TRP A 34 2.12 -10.82 -6.99
N ALA A 35 3.09 -10.26 -6.26
CA ALA A 35 2.81 -9.34 -5.16
C ALA A 35 2.29 -7.98 -5.68
N PHE A 36 2.55 -7.67 -6.94
CA PHE A 36 2.16 -6.44 -7.64
C PHE A 36 1.45 -6.81 -8.95
N PRO A 37 0.24 -7.40 -8.88
CA PRO A 37 -0.49 -7.85 -10.05
C PRO A 37 -0.80 -6.65 -10.94
N THR A 38 -0.24 -6.64 -12.15
CA THR A 38 -0.50 -5.61 -13.15
C THR A 38 -0.68 -6.24 -14.52
N SER A 39 -1.75 -5.86 -15.22
CA SER A 39 -1.96 -6.20 -16.63
C SER A 39 -2.13 -4.90 -17.44
N PRO A 40 -1.70 -4.85 -18.71
CA PRO A 40 -2.00 -3.73 -19.57
C PRO A 40 -3.52 -3.51 -19.64
N ALA A 41 -3.95 -2.25 -19.62
CA ALA A 41 -5.33 -1.93 -19.92
C ALA A 41 -5.61 -2.22 -21.41
N PRO A 42 -6.83 -2.65 -21.80
CA PRO A 42 -7.22 -2.76 -23.19
C PRO A 42 -7.04 -1.42 -23.92
N ASN A 43 -6.61 -1.46 -25.18
CA ASN A 43 -6.47 -0.28 -26.03
C ASN A 43 -7.30 -0.47 -27.32
N PRO A 44 -8.29 0.40 -27.62
CA PRO A 44 -8.75 1.51 -26.79
C PRO A 44 -9.52 1.02 -25.56
N ALA A 45 -9.35 1.71 -24.44
CA ALA A 45 -10.19 1.45 -23.28
C ALA A 45 -11.66 1.81 -23.62
N PRO A 46 -12.64 0.96 -23.29
CA PRO A 46 -14.05 1.28 -23.50
C PRO A 46 -14.41 2.61 -22.83
N LYS A 47 -15.15 3.47 -23.53
CA LYS A 47 -15.67 4.70 -22.93
C LYS A 47 -16.69 4.31 -21.85
N PRO A 48 -16.55 4.81 -20.60
CA PRO A 48 -17.56 4.57 -19.58
C PRO A 48 -18.92 5.06 -20.03
N ASP A 49 -19.95 4.24 -19.81
CA ASP A 49 -21.33 4.63 -20.06
C ASP A 49 -21.71 5.90 -19.28
N SER A 50 -22.59 6.71 -19.88
CA SER A 50 -23.07 7.96 -19.32
C SER A 50 -24.58 8.06 -19.19
N VAL A 51 -25.30 6.96 -19.39
CA VAL A 51 -26.77 6.97 -19.49
C VAL A 51 -27.40 6.01 -18.49
N VAL A 52 -26.79 4.85 -18.26
CA VAL A 52 -27.30 3.80 -17.38
C VAL A 52 -26.90 4.13 -15.93
N PRO A 53 -27.87 4.46 -15.05
CA PRO A 53 -27.58 4.65 -13.65
C PRO A 53 -27.35 3.30 -12.96
N HIS A 54 -26.27 3.20 -12.22
CA HIS A 54 -25.96 2.07 -11.34
C HIS A 54 -26.28 2.44 -9.89
N ARG A 55 -26.62 1.43 -9.10
CA ARG A 55 -26.88 1.54 -7.66
C ARG A 55 -26.08 0.47 -6.93
N VAL A 56 -25.56 0.82 -5.76
CA VAL A 56 -24.94 -0.14 -4.83
C VAL A 56 -25.93 -0.54 -3.73
N PRO A 57 -25.82 -1.74 -3.13
CA PRO A 57 -26.74 -2.17 -2.08
C PRO A 57 -26.86 -1.15 -0.95
N ASN A 58 -28.10 -0.91 -0.49
CA ASN A 58 -28.45 0.02 0.58
C ASN A 58 -28.18 1.51 0.30
N SER A 59 -27.78 1.90 -0.91
CA SER A 59 -27.63 3.31 -1.28
C SER A 59 -28.93 3.87 -1.88
N SER A 60 -29.32 5.05 -1.43
CA SER A 60 -30.39 5.85 -2.07
C SER A 60 -29.90 6.59 -3.33
N ARG A 61 -28.59 6.63 -3.58
CA ARG A 61 -27.98 7.30 -4.73
C ARG A 61 -27.84 6.37 -5.95
N SER A 62 -27.72 6.98 -7.12
CA SER A 62 -27.42 6.28 -8.37
C SER A 62 -26.51 7.13 -9.24
N TYR A 63 -25.53 6.49 -9.87
CA TYR A 63 -24.52 7.15 -10.70
C TYR A 63 -24.26 6.35 -11.98
N THR A 64 -23.99 7.05 -13.07
CA THR A 64 -23.49 6.44 -14.32
C THR A 64 -22.02 6.07 -14.19
N MET A 65 -21.49 5.20 -15.05
CA MET A 65 -20.07 4.86 -15.02
C MET A 65 -19.15 6.05 -15.30
N ARG A 66 -19.61 7.04 -16.07
CA ARG A 66 -18.90 8.32 -16.26
C ARG A 66 -18.77 9.09 -14.96
N GLN A 67 -19.84 9.15 -14.15
CA GLN A 67 -19.78 9.79 -12.83
C GLN A 67 -18.88 9.00 -11.88
N VAL A 68 -18.97 7.66 -11.88
CA VAL A 68 -18.09 6.80 -11.08
C VAL A 68 -16.61 6.95 -11.44
N GLY A 69 -16.32 7.13 -12.73
CA GLY A 69 -14.97 7.36 -13.23
C GLY A 69 -14.48 8.80 -13.10
N ASN A 70 -15.29 9.74 -12.62
CA ASN A 70 -14.89 11.13 -12.49
C ASN A 70 -13.93 11.30 -11.30
N GLY A 71 -12.65 11.55 -11.60
CA GLY A 71 -11.62 11.78 -10.60
C GLY A 71 -11.63 13.20 -10.00
N PHE A 72 -12.45 14.12 -10.50
CA PHE A 72 -12.44 15.53 -10.10
C PHE A 72 -13.72 15.99 -9.40
N ASP A 73 -14.78 15.19 -9.44
CA ASP A 73 -16.00 15.33 -8.66
C ASP A 73 -16.56 13.92 -8.45
N ILE A 74 -16.22 13.33 -7.30
CA ILE A 74 -16.44 11.90 -7.07
C ILE A 74 -17.88 11.62 -6.65
N PRO A 75 -18.44 10.44 -6.98
CA PRO A 75 -19.71 10.04 -6.40
C PRO A 75 -19.56 9.74 -4.90
N ASP A 76 -20.63 9.97 -4.16
CA ASP A 76 -20.76 9.56 -2.78
C ASP A 76 -22.00 8.69 -2.62
N TRP A 77 -21.78 7.37 -2.58
CA TRP A 77 -22.83 6.39 -2.42
C TRP A 77 -23.56 6.52 -1.06
N PHE A 78 -22.90 7.05 -0.02
CA PHE A 78 -23.42 7.07 1.34
C PHE A 78 -23.06 8.35 2.11
N PRO A 79 -23.61 9.52 1.75
CA PRO A 79 -23.21 10.80 2.37
C PRO A 79 -23.51 10.91 3.87
N ALA A 80 -24.47 10.12 4.37
CA ALA A 80 -24.78 10.07 5.79
C ALA A 80 -23.85 9.14 6.61
N SER A 81 -22.94 8.42 5.96
CA SER A 81 -22.07 7.42 6.61
C SER A 81 -20.76 7.99 7.16
N HIS A 82 -20.42 9.23 6.81
CA HIS A 82 -19.22 9.93 7.23
C HIS A 82 -19.52 11.43 7.48
N PRO A 83 -18.64 12.16 8.18
CA PRO A 83 -18.74 13.61 8.27
C PRO A 83 -18.67 14.28 6.89
N PRO A 84 -19.04 15.57 6.77
CA PRO A 84 -18.84 16.30 5.53
C PRO A 84 -17.39 16.21 5.02
N MET A 85 -17.23 15.84 3.75
CA MET A 85 -15.92 15.75 3.12
C MET A 85 -15.30 17.14 2.94
N PRO A 86 -14.00 17.31 3.26
CA PRO A 86 -13.24 18.47 2.78
C PRO A 86 -13.24 18.53 1.25
N SER A 87 -13.06 19.74 0.71
CA SER A 87 -13.01 19.97 -0.75
C SER A 87 -12.04 19.03 -1.46
N SER A 88 -10.82 18.84 -0.94
CA SER A 88 -9.81 17.95 -1.52
C SER A 88 -10.15 16.46 -1.52
N VAL A 89 -11.12 16.04 -0.70
CA VAL A 89 -11.60 14.65 -0.68
C VAL A 89 -12.70 14.45 -1.73
N GLN A 90 -13.58 15.43 -1.93
CA GLN A 90 -14.67 15.41 -2.91
C GLN A 90 -14.20 15.77 -4.33
N TYR A 91 -13.37 16.80 -4.43
CA TYR A 91 -12.96 17.44 -5.68
C TYR A 91 -11.45 17.33 -5.91
N GLY A 92 -11.08 17.18 -7.17
CA GLY A 92 -9.68 17.16 -7.61
C GLY A 92 -9.22 18.52 -8.15
N VAL A 93 -7.91 18.69 -8.28
CA VAL A 93 -7.29 19.83 -8.96
C VAL A 93 -7.10 19.48 -10.43
N ALA A 94 -8.12 19.72 -11.27
CA ALA A 94 -8.07 19.37 -12.69
C ALA A 94 -7.00 20.18 -13.47
N PRO A 95 -6.30 19.57 -14.44
CA PRO A 95 -6.28 18.14 -14.78
C PRO A 95 -5.26 17.32 -13.96
N ASN A 96 -4.58 17.95 -13.01
CA ASN A 96 -3.31 17.48 -12.46
C ASN A 96 -3.42 16.50 -11.28
N ALA A 97 -4.44 16.64 -10.43
CA ALA A 97 -4.66 15.78 -9.27
C ALA A 97 -6.12 15.37 -9.14
N ARG A 98 -6.37 14.06 -9.05
CA ARG A 98 -7.69 13.53 -8.70
C ARG A 98 -7.98 13.76 -7.22
N ALA A 99 -9.25 13.85 -6.85
CA ALA A 99 -9.71 13.96 -5.48
C ALA A 99 -9.18 12.79 -4.63
N CYS A 100 -8.86 13.01 -3.35
CA CYS A 100 -8.36 11.94 -2.49
C CYS A 100 -9.37 10.79 -2.37
N GLY A 101 -10.66 11.13 -2.26
CA GLY A 101 -11.75 10.16 -2.15
C GLY A 101 -11.96 9.33 -3.42
N TYR A 102 -11.39 9.71 -4.57
CA TYR A 102 -11.49 8.89 -5.78
C TYR A 102 -10.85 7.52 -5.56
N CYS A 103 -9.59 7.50 -5.11
CA CYS A 103 -8.82 6.28 -4.89
C CYS A 103 -9.00 5.71 -3.47
N HIS A 104 -9.07 6.59 -2.46
CA HIS A 104 -9.16 6.20 -1.05
C HIS A 104 -10.59 6.02 -0.54
N LEU A 105 -11.59 6.30 -1.39
CA LEU A 105 -13.02 6.34 -1.07
C LEU A 105 -13.40 7.45 -0.09
N PRO A 106 -14.65 7.98 -0.14
CA PRO A 106 -15.16 8.95 0.83
C PRO A 106 -14.99 8.52 2.29
N ASP A 107 -15.18 7.22 2.57
CA ASP A 107 -15.06 6.65 3.91
C ASP A 107 -13.62 6.29 4.30
N GLY A 108 -12.63 6.57 3.43
CA GLY A 108 -11.22 6.33 3.67
C GLY A 108 -10.83 4.85 3.69
N GLN A 109 -11.74 3.93 3.38
CA GLN A 109 -11.48 2.49 3.45
C GLN A 109 -10.54 2.00 2.34
N GLY A 110 -10.44 2.76 1.25
CA GLY A 110 -9.57 2.51 0.11
C GLY A 110 -9.99 1.32 -0.75
N ARG A 111 -9.07 0.87 -1.60
CA ARG A 111 -9.15 -0.38 -2.37
C ARG A 111 -7.79 -1.10 -2.22
N PRO A 112 -7.69 -2.43 -2.45
CA PRO A 112 -6.44 -3.19 -2.36
C PRO A 112 -5.23 -2.51 -3.03
N GLU A 113 -5.46 -1.81 -4.13
CA GLU A 113 -4.47 -1.11 -4.92
C GLU A 113 -4.10 0.28 -4.38
N ASN A 114 -4.96 0.97 -3.62
CA ASN A 114 -4.78 2.40 -3.28
C ASN A 114 -4.47 2.67 -1.80
N GLY A 115 -4.68 1.70 -0.92
CA GLY A 115 -4.40 1.81 0.50
C GLY A 115 -5.45 2.59 1.32
N THR A 116 -5.55 2.19 2.59
CA THR A 116 -6.61 2.59 3.51
C THR A 116 -6.16 3.74 4.40
N LEU A 117 -6.93 4.82 4.46
CA LEU A 117 -6.66 6.02 5.25
C LEU A 117 -7.47 6.11 6.55
N ALA A 118 -8.65 5.50 6.59
CA ALA A 118 -9.53 5.53 7.74
C ALA A 118 -8.80 5.12 9.03
N GLY A 119 -8.90 5.96 10.05
CA GLY A 119 -8.34 5.73 11.39
C GLY A 119 -6.81 5.78 11.48
N LEU A 120 -6.10 6.20 10.43
CA LEU A 120 -4.68 6.56 10.55
C LEU A 120 -4.54 7.91 11.29
N PRO A 121 -3.48 8.08 12.11
CA PRO A 121 -3.16 9.39 12.67
C PRO A 121 -2.95 10.43 11.57
N ALA A 122 -3.50 11.64 11.74
CA ALA A 122 -3.39 12.68 10.72
C ALA A 122 -1.93 13.04 10.43
N ASP A 123 -1.10 13.12 11.47
CA ASP A 123 0.33 13.42 11.33
C ASP A 123 1.07 12.32 10.55
N TYR A 124 0.63 11.06 10.68
CA TYR A 124 1.17 9.98 9.84
C TYR A 124 0.77 10.22 8.38
N ILE A 125 -0.50 10.51 8.08
CA ILE A 125 -0.96 10.78 6.71
C ILE A 125 -0.18 11.96 6.10
N ILE A 126 -0.03 13.06 6.83
CA ILE A 126 0.71 14.26 6.39
C ILE A 126 2.16 13.89 6.04
N ARG A 127 2.87 13.18 6.93
CA ARG A 127 4.25 12.73 6.67
C ARG A 127 4.32 11.80 5.45
N GLN A 128 3.34 10.92 5.28
CA GLN A 128 3.30 10.01 4.15
C GLN A 128 3.09 10.74 2.82
N VAL A 129 2.23 11.76 2.78
CA VAL A 129 2.05 12.59 1.58
C VAL A 129 3.31 13.38 1.29
N ALA A 130 4.00 13.94 2.29
CA ALA A 130 5.29 14.60 2.10
C ALA A 130 6.36 13.64 1.51
N ALA A 131 6.41 12.38 1.99
CA ALA A 131 7.27 11.34 1.44
C ALA A 131 6.93 10.96 -0.01
N PHE A 132 5.65 11.00 -0.38
CA PHE A 132 5.25 10.89 -1.78
C PHE A 132 5.72 12.10 -2.58
N LYS A 133 5.47 13.34 -2.13
CA LYS A 133 5.87 14.57 -2.85
C LYS A 133 7.37 14.60 -3.17
N ASN A 134 8.22 14.21 -2.21
CA ASN A 134 9.68 14.25 -2.34
C ASN A 134 10.30 12.99 -2.99
N GLY A 135 9.50 11.97 -3.32
CA GLY A 135 9.98 10.76 -4.00
C GLY A 135 10.66 9.72 -3.10
N THR A 136 10.63 9.90 -1.77
CA THR A 136 11.18 8.91 -0.81
C THR A 136 10.22 7.77 -0.49
N ARG A 137 8.97 7.86 -0.97
CA ARG A 137 7.98 6.78 -0.95
C ARG A 137 7.48 6.47 -2.35
N LEU A 138 7.91 5.34 -2.87
CA LEU A 138 7.55 4.78 -4.17
C LEU A 138 7.11 3.31 -4.03
N SER A 139 6.75 2.69 -5.14
CA SER A 139 6.48 1.26 -5.25
C SER A 139 7.64 0.53 -5.91
N ALA A 140 7.94 -0.67 -5.40
CA ALA A 140 8.91 -1.59 -6.00
C ALA A 140 8.48 -2.04 -7.41
N ASN A 141 7.18 -2.03 -7.72
CA ASN A 141 6.67 -2.11 -9.09
C ASN A 141 6.32 -0.70 -9.58
N PRO A 142 6.92 -0.22 -10.69
CA PRO A 142 6.71 1.13 -11.19
C PRO A 142 5.27 1.44 -11.64
N VAL A 143 4.47 0.41 -11.95
CA VAL A 143 3.15 0.52 -12.58
C VAL A 143 2.00 0.67 -11.56
N LEU A 144 2.21 0.43 -10.27
CA LEU A 144 1.13 0.58 -9.27
C LEU A 144 0.78 2.03 -8.95
N SER A 145 -0.49 2.23 -8.53
CA SER A 145 -1.06 3.54 -8.16
C SER A 145 -0.32 4.28 -7.04
N THR A 146 0.50 3.58 -6.25
CA THR A 146 1.43 4.20 -5.28
C THR A 146 2.35 5.21 -5.96
N ASN A 147 2.79 4.96 -7.21
CA ASN A 147 3.59 5.95 -7.95
C ASN A 147 2.73 7.04 -8.57
N SER A 148 1.44 6.80 -8.82
CA SER A 148 0.50 7.88 -9.10
C SER A 148 0.38 8.82 -7.90
N MET A 149 0.46 8.35 -6.65
CA MET A 149 0.49 9.25 -5.50
C MET A 149 1.72 10.17 -5.50
N HIS A 150 2.89 9.71 -5.94
CA HIS A 150 4.08 10.56 -6.11
C HIS A 150 3.82 11.72 -7.09
N THR A 151 3.16 11.46 -8.22
CA THR A 151 2.88 12.49 -9.23
C THR A 151 1.76 13.42 -8.80
N LEU A 152 0.64 12.88 -8.31
CA LEU A 152 -0.54 13.65 -7.90
C LEU A 152 -0.24 14.56 -6.70
N ALA A 153 0.52 14.06 -5.71
CA ALA A 153 0.78 14.81 -4.48
C ALA A 153 1.48 16.14 -4.73
N LYS A 154 2.27 16.28 -5.80
CA LYS A 154 2.95 17.54 -6.15
C LYS A 154 2.00 18.70 -6.46
N TRP A 155 0.74 18.39 -6.78
CA TRP A 155 -0.27 19.37 -7.18
C TRP A 155 -1.30 19.68 -6.08
N VAL A 156 -1.19 19.03 -4.92
CA VAL A 156 -2.13 19.20 -3.80
C VAL A 156 -1.52 20.15 -2.78
N ALA A 157 -2.24 21.19 -2.38
CA ALA A 157 -1.79 22.15 -1.37
C ALA A 157 -1.61 21.48 0.01
N ASP A 158 -0.67 21.98 0.81
CA ASP A 158 -0.43 21.39 2.14
C ASP A 158 -1.63 21.56 3.09
N SER A 159 -2.38 22.66 2.97
CA SER A 159 -3.64 22.88 3.69
C SER A 159 -4.71 21.84 3.35
N ASP A 160 -4.78 21.42 2.08
CA ASP A 160 -5.69 20.37 1.63
C ASP A 160 -5.29 19.00 2.18
N VAL A 161 -3.98 18.71 2.24
CA VAL A 161 -3.45 17.49 2.86
C VAL A 161 -3.78 17.46 4.35
N VAL A 162 -3.58 18.56 5.07
CA VAL A 162 -3.91 18.65 6.50
C VAL A 162 -5.41 18.44 6.73
N SER A 163 -6.26 19.09 5.93
CA SER A 163 -7.72 18.97 6.03
C SER A 163 -8.19 17.54 5.77
N ALA A 164 -7.69 16.90 4.70
CA ALA A 164 -8.00 15.51 4.38
C ALA A 164 -7.48 14.54 5.46
N ALA A 165 -6.26 14.77 5.97
CA ALA A 165 -5.68 13.94 7.03
C ALA A 165 -6.51 13.96 8.32
N ARG A 166 -6.96 15.15 8.75
CA ARG A 166 -7.85 15.31 9.91
C ARG A 166 -9.23 14.71 9.69
N TYR A 167 -9.72 14.72 8.45
CA TYR A 167 -10.95 14.03 8.08
C TYR A 167 -10.80 12.51 8.21
N PHE A 168 -9.82 11.90 7.53
CA PHE A 168 -9.61 10.45 7.54
C PHE A 168 -9.24 9.89 8.92
N GLU A 169 -8.54 10.66 9.74
CA GLU A 169 -8.23 10.31 11.13
C GLU A 169 -9.50 10.06 11.96
N LYS A 170 -10.57 10.80 11.71
CA LYS A 170 -11.85 10.64 12.44
C LYS A 170 -12.66 9.42 11.99
N LEU A 171 -12.35 8.87 10.82
CA LEU A 171 -13.08 7.72 10.28
C LEU A 171 -12.65 6.42 10.97
N THR A 172 -13.56 5.45 10.99
CA THR A 172 -13.31 4.15 11.60
C THR A 172 -12.91 3.15 10.55
N LEU A 173 -11.75 2.50 10.74
CA LEU A 173 -11.35 1.36 9.91
C LEU A 173 -12.33 0.21 10.13
N THR A 174 -13.15 -0.09 9.12
CA THR A 174 -13.96 -1.31 9.12
C THR A 174 -13.19 -2.47 8.49
N ARG A 175 -13.33 -3.67 9.06
CA ARG A 175 -12.74 -4.87 8.47
C ARG A 175 -13.52 -5.23 7.20
N ARG A 176 -12.84 -5.21 6.06
CA ARG A 176 -13.41 -5.64 4.76
C ARG A 176 -12.68 -6.83 4.13
N ASN A 177 -11.62 -7.32 4.78
CA ASN A 177 -10.82 -8.45 4.30
C ASN A 177 -11.04 -9.65 5.22
N ARG A 178 -11.29 -10.80 4.61
CA ARG A 178 -11.30 -12.11 5.29
C ARG A 178 -10.10 -12.91 4.82
N VAL A 179 -9.19 -13.22 5.74
CA VAL A 179 -8.01 -14.04 5.47
C VAL A 179 -8.41 -15.52 5.54
N VAL A 180 -8.07 -16.29 4.50
CA VAL A 180 -8.38 -17.72 4.39
C VAL A 180 -7.11 -18.48 4.05
N GLU A 181 -6.75 -19.43 4.90
CA GLU A 181 -5.62 -20.33 4.70
C GLU A 181 -6.04 -21.51 3.80
N VAL A 182 -5.36 -21.67 2.66
CA VAL A 182 -5.69 -22.70 1.66
C VAL A 182 -4.43 -23.32 1.06
N ALA A 183 -4.54 -24.55 0.57
CA ALA A 183 -3.53 -25.15 -0.30
C ALA A 183 -3.78 -24.81 -1.79
N ARG A 184 -5.05 -24.58 -2.15
CA ARG A 184 -5.49 -24.25 -3.50
C ARG A 184 -6.49 -23.10 -3.45
N VAL A 185 -6.43 -22.21 -4.43
CA VAL A 185 -7.31 -21.05 -4.59
C VAL A 185 -8.18 -21.24 -5.83
N PRO A 186 -9.41 -20.72 -5.90
CA PRO A 186 -10.12 -20.61 -7.18
C PRO A 186 -9.21 -19.96 -8.23
N LYS A 187 -9.27 -20.40 -9.48
CA LYS A 187 -8.43 -19.78 -10.52
C LYS A 187 -8.66 -18.28 -10.55
N THR A 188 -7.57 -17.54 -10.61
CA THR A 188 -7.59 -16.09 -10.66
C THR A 188 -7.00 -15.57 -11.95
N ARG A 189 -7.34 -14.32 -12.25
CA ARG A 189 -6.78 -13.54 -13.35
C ARG A 189 -6.42 -12.16 -12.82
N ILE A 190 -5.50 -11.49 -13.50
CA ILE A 190 -5.18 -10.09 -13.19
C ILE A 190 -6.14 -9.21 -13.98
N GLU A 191 -6.72 -8.24 -13.29
CA GLU A 191 -7.57 -7.21 -13.86
C GLU A 191 -6.98 -5.84 -13.51
N ILE A 192 -6.18 -5.31 -14.44
CA ILE A 192 -5.44 -4.04 -14.38
C ILE A 192 -4.42 -3.97 -13.23
N MET A 193 -4.86 -3.90 -11.97
CA MET A 193 -4.03 -3.74 -10.77
C MET A 193 -4.41 -4.68 -9.60
N LEU A 194 -5.36 -5.60 -9.80
CA LEU A 194 -5.80 -6.53 -8.76
C LEU A 194 -6.06 -7.92 -9.31
N TYR A 195 -6.22 -8.89 -8.42
CA TYR A 195 -6.72 -10.22 -8.78
C TYR A 195 -8.25 -10.22 -8.80
N ALA A 196 -8.82 -10.90 -9.79
CA ALA A 196 -10.24 -11.25 -9.87
C ALA A 196 -10.38 -12.76 -10.08
N TYR A 197 -11.57 -13.30 -9.83
CA TYR A 197 -11.86 -14.69 -10.21
C TYR A 197 -11.80 -14.85 -11.73
N GLY A 198 -11.12 -15.91 -12.16
CA GLY A 198 -10.98 -16.31 -13.56
C GLY A 198 -11.91 -17.47 -13.90
N ASP A 199 -11.41 -18.39 -14.73
CA ASP A 199 -12.14 -19.58 -15.16
C ASP A 199 -12.52 -20.51 -14.00
N THR A 200 -13.36 -21.49 -14.29
CA THR A 200 -13.73 -22.53 -13.32
C THR A 200 -12.53 -23.38 -12.88
N GLY A 201 -12.60 -23.90 -11.66
CA GLY A 201 -11.60 -24.77 -11.05
C GLY A 201 -10.69 -24.06 -10.05
N THR A 202 -9.60 -24.74 -9.66
CA THR A 202 -8.65 -24.24 -8.65
C THR A 202 -7.21 -24.36 -9.14
N GLU A 203 -6.34 -23.51 -8.63
CA GLU A 203 -4.89 -23.53 -8.83
C GLU A 203 -4.16 -23.64 -7.47
N PRO A 204 -2.95 -24.23 -7.39
CA PRO A 204 -2.15 -24.21 -6.16
C PRO A 204 -1.86 -22.78 -5.68
N ILE A 205 -1.86 -22.56 -4.36
CA ILE A 205 -1.53 -21.23 -3.82
C ILE A 205 -0.06 -20.86 -4.00
N ASP A 206 0.84 -21.85 -4.03
CA ASP A 206 2.28 -21.71 -4.31
C ASP A 206 2.98 -20.58 -3.57
N GLY A 207 2.72 -20.46 -2.27
CA GLY A 207 3.35 -19.43 -1.42
C GLY A 207 2.83 -18.01 -1.62
N ARG A 208 1.88 -17.80 -2.53
CA ARG A 208 1.33 -16.47 -2.89
C ARG A 208 0.34 -15.96 -1.86
N LEU A 209 0.20 -14.64 -1.81
CA LEU A 209 -0.93 -13.95 -1.21
C LEU A 209 -1.81 -13.42 -2.36
N ILE A 210 -3.04 -13.91 -2.45
CA ILE A 210 -3.98 -13.51 -3.51
C ILE A 210 -5.21 -12.88 -2.85
N GLU A 211 -5.44 -11.60 -3.13
CA GLU A 211 -6.58 -10.83 -2.61
C GLU A 211 -7.54 -10.47 -3.73
N VAL A 212 -8.79 -10.93 -3.62
CA VAL A 212 -9.84 -10.78 -4.63
C VAL A 212 -11.08 -10.12 -4.03
N PRO A 213 -11.79 -9.24 -4.77
CA PRO A 213 -13.10 -8.77 -4.34
C PRO A 213 -14.14 -9.90 -4.45
N GLU A 214 -15.06 -9.99 -3.49
CA GLU A 214 -16.19 -10.93 -3.59
C GLU A 214 -17.11 -10.61 -4.77
N THR A 215 -17.14 -9.34 -5.21
CA THR A 215 -17.90 -8.93 -6.40
C THR A 215 -17.09 -7.90 -7.19
N PHE A 216 -16.55 -8.32 -8.33
CA PHE A 216 -15.76 -7.43 -9.19
C PHE A 216 -16.57 -6.25 -9.75
N ALA A 217 -17.83 -6.47 -10.15
CA ALA A 217 -18.68 -5.38 -10.64
C ALA A 217 -18.91 -4.27 -9.59
N ARG A 218 -19.12 -4.63 -8.33
CA ARG A 218 -19.27 -3.65 -7.23
C ARG A 218 -17.94 -2.96 -6.91
N HIS A 219 -16.82 -3.66 -7.03
CA HIS A 219 -15.49 -3.07 -6.89
C HIS A 219 -15.25 -1.96 -7.93
N GLU A 220 -15.65 -2.19 -9.17
CA GLU A 220 -15.56 -1.19 -10.25
C GLU A 220 -16.51 -0.01 -10.05
N LEU A 221 -17.65 -0.22 -9.39
CA LEU A 221 -18.52 0.86 -8.92
C LEU A 221 -17.94 1.70 -7.77
N ARG A 222 -16.73 1.38 -7.29
CA ARG A 222 -16.11 2.04 -6.12
C ARG A 222 -16.99 1.94 -4.87
N ASP A 223 -17.72 0.85 -4.74
CA ASP A 223 -18.62 0.61 -3.61
C ASP A 223 -17.81 0.38 -2.30
N PRO A 224 -17.98 1.24 -1.27
CA PRO A 224 -17.27 1.08 -0.01
C PRO A 224 -17.65 -0.21 0.75
N GLY A 225 -18.81 -0.79 0.48
CA GLY A 225 -19.30 -2.01 1.11
C GLY A 225 -18.73 -3.32 0.57
N VAL A 226 -17.90 -3.27 -0.48
CA VAL A 226 -17.28 -4.48 -1.06
C VAL A 226 -16.36 -5.15 -0.05
N GLN A 227 -16.57 -6.45 0.13
CA GLN A 227 -15.71 -7.34 0.89
C GLN A 227 -14.68 -7.99 -0.04
N TYR A 228 -13.59 -8.43 0.57
CA TYR A 228 -12.46 -9.05 -0.09
C TYR A 228 -12.07 -10.33 0.65
N ILE A 229 -11.64 -11.32 -0.11
CA ILE A 229 -11.07 -12.55 0.42
C ILE A 229 -9.58 -12.54 0.09
N THR A 230 -8.75 -12.71 1.11
CA THR A 230 -7.31 -12.87 0.97
C THR A 230 -6.95 -14.34 1.20
N TYR A 231 -6.60 -15.04 0.13
CA TYR A 231 -6.08 -16.40 0.19
C TYR A 231 -4.57 -16.39 0.46
N VAL A 232 -4.15 -17.23 1.40
CA VAL A 232 -2.74 -17.39 1.82
C VAL A 232 -2.43 -18.88 2.07
N PRO A 233 -1.15 -19.29 2.08
CA PRO A 233 -0.79 -20.68 2.38
C PRO A 233 -1.20 -21.11 3.78
N VAL A 234 -1.50 -22.39 3.95
CA VAL A 234 -1.82 -22.98 5.27
C VAL A 234 -0.71 -22.70 6.29
N GLY A 235 -1.10 -22.27 7.49
CA GLY A 235 -0.18 -21.92 8.58
C GLY A 235 0.42 -20.51 8.52
N SER A 236 0.07 -19.69 7.53
CA SER A 236 0.52 -18.30 7.39
C SER A 236 0.20 -17.43 8.60
N ILE A 237 -1.00 -17.53 9.17
CA ILE A 237 -1.44 -16.75 10.35
C ILE A 237 -0.61 -17.15 11.57
N THR A 238 -0.40 -18.44 11.80
CA THR A 238 0.40 -18.94 12.94
C THR A 238 1.86 -18.53 12.80
N ARG A 239 2.46 -18.67 11.60
CA ARG A 239 3.81 -18.20 11.30
C ARG A 239 3.92 -16.69 11.49
N GLY A 240 2.98 -15.93 10.96
CA GLY A 240 2.94 -14.47 11.04
C GLY A 240 2.85 -13.97 12.48
N ARG A 241 2.00 -14.58 13.30
CA ARG A 241 1.92 -14.28 14.75
C ARG A 241 3.25 -14.49 15.44
N ARG A 242 3.95 -15.60 15.16
CA ARG A 242 5.26 -15.90 15.75
C ARG A 242 6.29 -14.82 15.38
N ILE A 243 6.35 -14.43 14.11
CA ILE A 243 7.29 -13.41 13.64
C ILE A 243 6.92 -12.03 14.23
N ALA A 244 5.63 -11.69 14.26
CA ALA A 244 5.17 -10.42 14.80
C ALA A 244 5.50 -10.25 16.30
N THR A 245 5.45 -11.34 17.07
CA THR A 245 5.70 -11.34 18.52
C THR A 245 7.16 -11.52 18.89
N ARG A 246 7.94 -12.29 18.11
CA ARG A 246 9.34 -12.63 18.43
C ARG A 246 10.37 -11.84 17.62
N GLY A 247 9.94 -11.22 16.53
CA GLY A 247 10.81 -10.56 15.55
C GLY A 247 11.53 -11.54 14.61
N PRO A 248 11.86 -11.13 13.37
CA PRO A 248 12.61 -11.96 12.42
C PRO A 248 14.08 -12.18 12.83
N ALA A 249 14.65 -11.33 13.69
CA ALA A 249 16.00 -11.46 14.22
C ALA A 249 16.05 -11.25 15.75
N GLY A 250 14.96 -11.60 16.44
CA GLY A 250 14.83 -11.48 17.89
C GLY A 250 13.97 -10.30 18.34
N PRO A 251 13.72 -10.17 19.66
CA PRO A 251 12.63 -9.34 20.21
C PRO A 251 12.70 -7.85 19.84
N ALA A 252 13.89 -7.29 19.64
CA ALA A 252 14.09 -5.90 19.22
C ALA A 252 13.52 -5.61 17.82
N THR A 253 13.37 -6.65 16.98
CA THR A 253 12.76 -6.55 15.64
C THR A 253 11.30 -7.02 15.62
N SER A 254 10.70 -7.29 16.78
CA SER A 254 9.30 -7.69 16.84
C SER A 254 8.38 -6.54 16.45
N CYS A 255 7.32 -6.85 15.71
CA CYS A 255 6.34 -5.85 15.28
C CYS A 255 5.62 -5.25 16.49
N VAL A 256 5.33 -6.07 17.50
CA VAL A 256 4.58 -5.67 18.69
C VAL A 256 5.37 -4.70 19.58
N THR A 257 6.70 -4.69 19.51
CA THR A 257 7.56 -3.74 20.24
C THR A 257 7.26 -2.29 19.81
N CYS A 258 7.03 -2.05 18.52
CA CYS A 258 6.82 -0.70 17.99
C CYS A 258 5.35 -0.40 17.66
N HIS A 259 4.64 -1.36 17.05
CA HIS A 259 3.23 -1.19 16.66
C HIS A 259 2.24 -1.50 17.80
N GLY A 260 2.74 -1.83 18.99
CA GLY A 260 1.95 -2.21 20.16
C GLY A 260 1.51 -3.69 20.13
N VAL A 261 1.18 -4.24 21.30
CA VAL A 261 0.83 -5.66 21.48
C VAL A 261 -0.33 -6.11 20.59
N ASP A 262 -1.30 -5.22 20.36
CA ASP A 262 -2.46 -5.45 19.50
C ASP A 262 -2.28 -4.93 18.07
N LEU A 263 -1.11 -4.40 17.73
CA LEU A 263 -0.79 -3.80 16.43
C LEU A 263 -1.65 -2.56 16.08
N LEU A 264 -2.14 -1.87 17.12
CA LEU A 264 -2.97 -0.67 17.02
C LEU A 264 -2.17 0.64 16.94
N GLY A 265 -0.84 0.54 16.84
CA GLY A 265 0.05 1.69 16.76
C GLY A 265 0.24 2.39 18.09
N LYS A 266 1.22 3.30 18.13
CA LYS A 266 1.50 4.17 19.27
C LYS A 266 2.25 5.41 18.75
N ASP A 267 1.87 6.59 19.22
CA ASP A 267 2.51 7.86 18.86
C ASP A 267 2.63 8.03 17.32
N ALA A 268 3.85 8.15 16.80
CA ALA A 268 4.14 8.28 15.38
C ALA A 268 4.04 6.96 14.58
N VAL A 269 3.97 5.81 15.26
CA VAL A 269 3.93 4.48 14.66
C VAL A 269 2.48 4.12 14.30
N PRO A 270 2.18 3.83 13.02
CA PRO A 270 0.80 3.66 12.57
C PRO A 270 0.18 2.34 13.09
N PRO A 271 -1.15 2.32 13.30
CA PRO A 271 -1.90 1.07 13.44
C PRO A 271 -1.77 0.24 12.16
N ILE A 272 -1.57 -1.06 12.29
CA ILE A 272 -1.54 -1.99 11.15
C ILE A 272 -2.62 -3.07 11.24
N ALA A 273 -3.15 -3.35 12.43
CA ALA A 273 -4.18 -4.37 12.64
C ALA A 273 -5.39 -4.20 11.71
N GLY A 274 -5.82 -5.28 11.06
CA GLY A 274 -7.02 -5.32 10.22
C GLY A 274 -6.90 -4.60 8.88
N ARG A 275 -5.72 -4.06 8.53
CA ARG A 275 -5.47 -3.48 7.20
C ARG A 275 -5.37 -4.56 6.14
N ALA A 276 -5.63 -4.19 4.88
CA ALA A 276 -5.59 -5.10 3.74
C ALA A 276 -4.25 -5.85 3.66
N PRO A 277 -4.26 -7.20 3.70
CA PRO A 277 -3.04 -8.00 3.61
C PRO A 277 -2.17 -7.68 2.39
N SER A 278 -2.78 -7.48 1.21
CA SER A 278 -2.04 -7.14 -0.01
C SER A 278 -1.22 -5.86 0.15
N ASN A 279 -1.76 -4.85 0.81
CA ASN A 279 -1.07 -3.60 1.10
C ASN A 279 0.07 -3.83 2.10
N ILE A 280 -0.16 -4.56 3.19
CA ILE A 280 0.88 -4.86 4.18
C ILE A 280 2.07 -5.57 3.52
N LEU A 281 1.81 -6.59 2.71
CA LEU A 281 2.85 -7.30 1.94
C LEU A 281 3.66 -6.32 1.07
N ARG A 282 2.97 -5.49 0.28
CA ARG A 282 3.62 -4.52 -0.61
C ARG A 282 4.43 -3.48 0.16
N GLN A 283 3.98 -3.00 1.33
CA GLN A 283 4.78 -2.08 2.14
C GLN A 283 6.05 -2.76 2.67
N LEU A 284 5.98 -4.00 3.15
CA LEU A 284 7.15 -4.75 3.60
C LEU A 284 8.17 -4.93 2.45
N ILE A 285 7.69 -5.23 1.24
CA ILE A 285 8.53 -5.31 0.05
C ILE A 285 9.12 -3.94 -0.29
N ASN A 286 8.33 -2.87 -0.30
CA ASN A 286 8.81 -1.52 -0.64
C ASN A 286 9.89 -1.03 0.34
N PHE A 287 9.78 -1.35 1.64
CA PHE A 287 10.86 -1.08 2.59
C PHE A 287 12.09 -1.95 2.28
N ARG A 288 11.90 -3.24 1.97
CA ARG A 288 12.99 -4.18 1.70
C ARG A 288 13.81 -3.80 0.47
N THR A 289 13.14 -3.30 -0.57
CA THR A 289 13.80 -2.87 -1.81
C THR A 289 14.35 -1.45 -1.74
N GLY A 290 14.06 -0.71 -0.67
CA GLY A 290 14.36 0.72 -0.58
C GLY A 290 13.46 1.60 -1.45
N ALA A 291 12.42 1.07 -2.11
CA ALA A 291 11.42 1.90 -2.79
C ALA A 291 10.70 2.84 -1.81
N ARG A 292 10.62 2.48 -0.53
CA ARG A 292 10.21 3.35 0.56
C ARG A 292 11.35 3.50 1.57
N HIS A 293 11.88 4.70 1.66
CA HIS A 293 13.09 5.04 2.42
C HIS A 293 13.01 6.44 3.04
N ASP A 294 11.80 6.94 3.31
CA ASP A 294 11.58 8.19 4.04
C ASP A 294 12.18 8.11 5.45
N SER A 295 12.60 9.25 6.02
CA SER A 295 13.31 9.27 7.32
C SER A 295 12.52 8.63 8.46
N ALA A 296 11.18 8.71 8.44
CA ALA A 296 10.33 8.08 9.45
C ALA A 296 10.24 6.55 9.27
N SER A 297 10.63 6.02 8.10
CA SER A 297 10.63 4.59 7.79
C SER A 297 11.94 3.87 8.01
N ILE A 298 13.03 4.58 8.32
CA ILE A 298 14.36 3.98 8.50
C ILE A 298 14.39 2.89 9.60
N THR A 299 13.49 3.01 10.58
CA THR A 299 13.31 2.03 11.66
C THR A 299 12.75 0.68 11.17
N MET A 300 12.11 0.63 9.99
CA MET A 300 11.64 -0.61 9.37
C MET A 300 12.76 -1.37 8.65
N THR A 301 13.84 -0.71 8.23
CA THR A 301 14.95 -1.32 7.49
C THR A 301 15.54 -2.56 8.19
N PRO A 302 15.98 -2.51 9.46
CA PRO A 302 16.56 -3.68 10.12
C PRO A 302 15.55 -4.83 10.31
N VAL A 303 14.25 -4.53 10.32
CA VAL A 303 13.19 -5.55 10.38
C VAL A 303 13.07 -6.26 9.04
N VAL A 304 12.90 -5.51 7.95
CA VAL A 304 12.61 -6.09 6.64
C VAL A 304 13.82 -6.77 6.01
N GLU A 305 15.05 -6.33 6.31
CA GLU A 305 16.31 -6.93 5.85
C GLU A 305 16.48 -8.40 6.28
N LYS A 306 15.66 -8.88 7.23
CA LYS A 306 15.68 -10.27 7.70
C LYS A 306 14.47 -11.09 7.28
N LEU A 307 13.50 -10.49 6.58
CA LEU A 307 12.29 -11.18 6.12
C LEU A 307 12.50 -11.83 4.75
N THR A 308 12.08 -13.08 4.63
CA THR A 308 11.82 -13.70 3.33
C THR A 308 10.45 -13.27 2.79
N VAL A 309 10.18 -13.48 1.50
CA VAL A 309 8.84 -13.25 0.92
C VAL A 309 7.77 -14.05 1.68
N GLY A 310 8.04 -15.32 2.04
CA GLY A 310 7.12 -16.14 2.82
C GLY A 310 6.84 -15.59 4.22
N ASP A 311 7.84 -14.95 4.85
CA ASP A 311 7.63 -14.25 6.12
C ASP A 311 6.75 -13.00 5.95
N MET A 312 6.94 -12.26 4.87
CA MET A 312 6.10 -11.09 4.56
C MET A 312 4.65 -11.49 4.28
N VAL A 313 4.42 -12.59 3.56
CA VAL A 313 3.08 -13.18 3.35
C VAL A 313 2.45 -13.58 4.68
N ALA A 314 3.20 -14.27 5.54
CA ALA A 314 2.72 -14.69 6.84
C ALA A 314 2.38 -13.49 7.74
N LEU A 315 3.23 -12.46 7.78
CA LEU A 315 2.96 -11.22 8.51
C LEU A 315 1.72 -10.50 7.99
N ALA A 316 1.57 -10.37 6.67
CA ALA A 316 0.39 -9.77 6.06
C ALA A 316 -0.90 -10.53 6.40
N ALA A 317 -0.86 -11.87 6.36
CA ALA A 317 -1.97 -12.73 6.77
C ALA A 317 -2.35 -12.50 8.24
N TYR A 318 -1.37 -12.51 9.14
CA TYR A 318 -1.61 -12.29 10.57
C TYR A 318 -2.18 -10.89 10.82
N VAL A 319 -1.54 -9.84 10.30
CA VAL A 319 -1.96 -8.45 10.48
C VAL A 319 -3.39 -8.22 9.99
N GLY A 320 -3.74 -8.69 8.79
CA GLY A 320 -5.10 -8.54 8.25
C GLY A 320 -6.15 -9.37 8.99
N SER A 321 -5.76 -10.47 9.64
CA SER A 321 -6.66 -11.25 10.50
C SER A 321 -6.96 -10.58 11.86
N ARG A 322 -6.16 -9.57 12.27
CA ARG A 322 -6.39 -8.84 13.54
C ARG A 322 -7.58 -7.91 13.44
N ALA A 323 -8.23 -7.66 14.58
CA ALA A 323 -9.32 -6.69 14.63
C ALA A 323 -8.73 -5.29 14.48
N PRO A 324 -9.27 -4.43 13.61
CA PRO A 324 -8.90 -3.02 13.60
C PRO A 324 -9.34 -2.36 14.91
N ASN A 325 -8.81 -1.18 15.21
CA ASN A 325 -9.20 -0.42 16.39
C ASN A 325 -10.74 -0.23 16.39
N PRO A 326 -11.46 -0.73 17.43
CA PRO A 326 -12.86 -0.42 17.60
C PRO A 326 -12.95 1.02 18.10
N ARG A 327 -12.67 2.02 17.24
CA ARG A 327 -13.14 3.36 17.52
C ARG A 327 -14.66 3.27 17.49
N THR A 328 -15.25 3.30 18.68
CA THR A 328 -16.66 3.05 18.94
C THR A 328 -17.47 3.88 17.95
N ARG A 329 -18.31 3.24 17.10
CA ARG A 329 -19.41 3.96 16.48
C ARG A 329 -20.17 4.57 17.65
N ALA A 330 -20.18 5.90 17.76
CA ALA A 330 -21.23 6.55 18.54
C ALA A 330 -22.54 5.96 17.98
N ARG A 331 -23.25 5.17 18.79
CA ARG A 331 -24.55 4.65 18.39
C ARG A 331 -25.40 5.88 18.11
N VAL A 332 -25.66 6.17 16.84
CA VAL A 332 -26.76 7.04 16.45
C VAL A 332 -28.01 6.24 16.79
N THR A 333 -28.46 6.34 18.04
CA THR A 333 -29.83 6.00 18.40
C THR A 333 -30.70 7.01 17.68
N LEU A 334 -31.32 6.58 16.59
CA LEU A 334 -32.48 7.25 16.02
C LEU A 334 -33.55 7.26 17.14
N ARG A 335 -33.84 8.45 17.66
CA ARG A 335 -35.09 8.76 18.36
C ARG A 335 -35.86 9.70 17.46
#